data_AF-E8V2K7-F1
#
_entry.id   AF-E8V2K7-F1
#
_cell.length_a   1.000
_cell.length_b   1.000
_cell.length_c   1.000
_cell.angle_alpha   90.00
_cell.angle_beta   90.00
_cell.angle_gamma   90.00
#
_symmetry.space_group_name_H-M   'P 1'
#
loop_
_entity.id
_entity.type
_entity.pdbx_description
1 polymer ?
#
loop_
_entity_poly.entity_id
_entity_poly.type
_entity_poly.pdbx_seq_one_letter_code
_entity_poly.pdbx_strand_id
1 'polypeptide(L)'
;MSQSIEALENQFFLLRGSLSALTEQGATTNQLDLLRTQIAQSRTNYWTAVKKNLHDDNPEIMELVIQLNTEETSLKTTIDHLGDVAKVIDAITKAVDIGSQIVAKAVEF
;
A
#
# COMPACT_ATOMS: atom_id res chain seq x y z
N MET A 1 -17.04 5.52 -5.23
CA MET A 1 -16.00 5.15 -4.25
C MET A 1 -15.22 6.42 -3.95
N SER A 2 -14.86 6.70 -2.70
CA SER A 2 -14.03 7.87 -2.37
C SER A 2 -12.60 7.66 -2.87
N GLN A 3 -11.85 8.75 -3.08
CA GLN A 3 -10.46 8.72 -3.50
C GLN A 3 -9.60 7.95 -2.49
N SER A 4 -9.89 8.08 -1.19
CA SER A 4 -9.19 7.32 -0.16
C SER A 4 -9.40 5.81 -0.28
N ILE A 5 -10.64 5.37 -0.56
CA ILE A 5 -10.92 3.94 -0.75
C ILE A 5 -10.26 3.44 -2.05
N GLU A 6 -10.30 4.23 -3.13
CA GLU A 6 -9.66 3.88 -4.40
C GLU A 6 -8.12 3.76 -4.26
N ALA A 7 -7.49 4.68 -3.52
CA ALA A 7 -6.05 4.62 -3.27
C ALA A 7 -5.67 3.35 -2.48
N LEU A 8 -6.43 3.00 -1.44
CA LEU A 8 -6.20 1.77 -0.68
C LEU A 8 -6.47 0.50 -1.50
N GLU A 9 -7.42 0.55 -2.43
CA GLU A 9 -7.67 -0.53 -3.39
C GLU A 9 -6.48 -0.74 -4.32
N ASN A 10 -6.01 0.35 -4.93
CA ASN A 10 -4.86 0.36 -5.82
C ASN A 10 -3.61 -0.19 -5.13
N GLN A 11 -3.36 0.22 -3.87
CA GLN A 11 -2.29 -0.33 -3.05
C GLN A 11 -2.37 -1.85 -2.97
N PHE A 12 -3.53 -2.37 -2.55
CA PHE A 12 -3.72 -3.79 -2.33
C PHE A 12 -3.44 -4.59 -3.61
N PHE A 13 -3.92 -4.12 -4.76
CA PHE A 13 -3.70 -4.77 -6.04
C PHE A 13 -2.26 -4.65 -6.54
N LEU A 14 -1.61 -3.50 -6.36
CA LEU A 14 -0.19 -3.30 -6.68
C LEU A 14 0.68 -4.30 -5.91
N LEU A 15 0.49 -4.40 -4.59
CA LEU A 15 1.27 -5.32 -3.75
C LEU A 15 0.98 -6.78 -4.08
N ARG A 16 -0.26 -7.12 -4.39
CA ARG A 16 -0.59 -8.49 -4.83
C ARG A 16 0.10 -8.83 -6.15
N GLY A 17 0.21 -7.87 -7.06
CA GLY A 17 0.93 -8.04 -8.34
C GLY A 17 2.45 -8.14 -8.19
N SER A 18 3.02 -7.55 -7.14
CA SER A 18 4.48 -7.56 -6.94
C SER A 18 5.04 -8.91 -6.46
N LEU A 19 4.19 -9.82 -5.97
CA LEU A 19 4.60 -11.16 -5.51
C LEU A 19 5.35 -11.96 -6.58
N SER A 20 4.80 -12.04 -7.79
CA SER A 20 5.44 -12.79 -8.89
C SER A 20 6.74 -12.11 -9.31
N ALA A 21 6.72 -10.78 -9.46
CA ALA A 21 7.89 -10.00 -9.86
C ALA A 21 9.06 -10.18 -8.87
N LEU A 22 8.80 -10.10 -7.56
CA LEU A 22 9.83 -10.27 -6.54
C LEU A 22 10.34 -11.72 -6.47
N THR A 23 9.45 -12.70 -6.69
CA THR A 23 9.84 -14.12 -6.74
C THR A 23 10.79 -14.39 -7.92
N GLU A 24 10.49 -13.84 -9.10
CA GLU A 24 11.32 -14.00 -10.31
C GLU A 24 12.72 -13.36 -10.15
N GLN A 25 12.85 -12.34 -9.30
CA GLN A 25 14.11 -11.67 -8.99
C GLN A 25 14.89 -12.33 -7.84
N GLY A 26 14.45 -13.50 -7.38
CA GLY A 26 15.16 -14.25 -6.33
C GLY A 26 14.95 -13.68 -4.93
N ALA A 27 13.81 -13.03 -4.66
CA ALA A 27 13.45 -12.67 -3.30
C ALA A 27 13.51 -13.89 -2.37
N THR A 28 14.13 -13.71 -1.22
CA THR A 28 14.22 -14.75 -0.19
C THR A 28 12.84 -15.05 0.40
N THR A 29 12.69 -16.23 1.02
CA THR A 29 11.46 -16.59 1.74
C THR A 29 11.04 -15.53 2.76
N ASN A 30 11.99 -15.00 3.52
CA ASN A 30 11.73 -13.94 4.51
C ASN A 30 11.18 -12.67 3.86
N GLN A 31 11.72 -12.24 2.71
CA GLN A 31 11.22 -11.07 1.98
C GLN A 31 9.82 -11.30 1.42
N LEU A 32 9.53 -12.50 0.91
CA LEU A 32 8.20 -12.87 0.45
C LEU A 32 7.19 -12.94 1.61
N ASP A 33 7.61 -13.39 2.80
CA ASP A 33 6.75 -13.42 3.99
C ASP A 33 6.46 -12.01 4.52
N LEU A 34 7.45 -11.11 4.47
CA LEU A 34 7.22 -9.68 4.75
C LEU A 34 6.21 -9.10 3.76
N LEU A 35 6.38 -9.34 2.46
CA LEU A 35 5.42 -8.88 1.44
C LEU A 35 4.01 -9.42 1.70
N ARG A 36 3.86 -10.71 2.01
CA ARG A 36 2.55 -11.31 2.32
C ARG A 36 1.89 -10.64 3.52
N THR A 37 2.67 -10.28 4.53
CA THR A 37 2.20 -9.52 5.70
C THR A 37 1.69 -8.15 5.28
N GLN A 38 2.45 -7.43 4.44
CA GLN A 38 2.07 -6.11 3.93
C GLN A 38 0.81 -6.17 3.04
N ILE A 39 0.66 -7.21 2.21
CA ILE A 39 -0.56 -7.45 1.42
C ILE A 39 -1.77 -7.67 2.35
N ALA A 40 -1.61 -8.46 3.41
CA ALA A 40 -2.70 -8.72 4.35
C ALA A 40 -3.13 -7.44 5.09
N GLN A 41 -2.17 -6.58 5.46
CA GLN A 41 -2.45 -5.29 6.08
C GLN A 41 -3.13 -4.33 5.10
N SER A 42 -2.62 -4.19 3.88
CA SER A 42 -3.22 -3.34 2.84
C SER A 42 -4.66 -3.76 2.52
N ARG A 43 -4.92 -5.08 2.41
CA ARG A 43 -6.28 -5.62 2.29
C ARG A 43 -7.16 -5.22 3.47
N THR A 44 -6.65 -5.32 4.69
CA THR A 44 -7.38 -4.94 5.91
C THR A 44 -7.73 -3.46 5.90
N ASN A 45 -6.80 -2.60 5.49
CA ASN A 45 -7.01 -1.15 5.37
C ASN A 45 -8.13 -0.85 4.36
N TYR A 46 -8.05 -1.41 3.16
CA TYR A 46 -9.09 -1.25 2.13
C TYR A 46 -10.48 -1.66 2.63
N TRP A 47 -10.62 -2.89 3.15
CA TRP A 47 -11.92 -3.36 3.62
C TRP A 47 -12.45 -2.58 4.83
N THR A 48 -11.57 -2.07 5.68
CA THR A 48 -11.96 -1.19 6.79
C THR A 48 -12.51 0.13 6.25
N ALA A 49 -11.82 0.76 5.29
CA ALA A 49 -12.27 2.00 4.66
C ALA A 49 -13.62 1.82 3.93
N VAL A 50 -13.80 0.73 3.19
CA VAL A 50 -15.08 0.36 2.56
C VAL A 50 -16.18 0.20 3.62
N LYS A 51 -15.93 -0.61 4.66
CA LYS A 51 -16.92 -0.91 5.71
C LYS A 51 -17.33 0.33 6.49
N LYS A 52 -16.40 1.25 6.71
CA LYS A 52 -16.62 2.51 7.41
C LYS A 52 -17.20 3.60 6.51
N ASN A 53 -17.35 3.34 5.21
CA ASN A 53 -17.74 4.33 4.21
C ASN A 53 -16.87 5.57 4.36
N LEU A 54 -15.55 5.41 4.28
CA LEU A 54 -14.60 6.50 4.46
C LEU A 54 -14.84 7.62 3.46
N HIS A 55 -15.08 8.83 3.95
CA HIS A 55 -15.26 10.04 3.13
C HIS A 55 -13.99 10.87 3.07
N ASP A 56 -13.82 11.61 1.98
CA ASP A 56 -12.62 12.42 1.70
C ASP A 56 -12.73 13.86 2.28
N ASP A 57 -13.65 14.07 3.20
CA ASP A 57 -14.04 15.40 3.68
C ASP A 57 -12.97 16.03 4.58
N ASN A 58 -12.04 15.21 5.08
CA ASN A 58 -10.92 15.63 5.92
C ASN A 58 -9.68 15.94 5.06
N PRO A 59 -9.18 17.19 5.05
CA PRO A 59 -7.98 17.56 4.30
C PRO A 59 -6.72 16.75 4.65
N GLU A 60 -6.57 16.28 5.89
CA GLU A 60 -5.44 15.44 6.30
C GLU A 60 -5.48 14.06 5.65
N ILE A 61 -6.69 13.51 5.47
CA ILE A 61 -6.88 12.25 4.75
C ILE A 61 -6.47 12.44 3.29
N MET A 62 -6.85 13.57 2.69
CA MET A 62 -6.47 13.87 1.31
C MET A 62 -4.97 14.07 1.12
N GLU A 63 -4.28 14.69 2.08
CA GLU A 63 -2.83 14.81 2.04
C GLU A 63 -2.15 13.43 2.09
N LEU A 64 -2.62 12.52 2.95
CA LEU A 64 -2.12 11.15 3.01
C LEU A 64 -2.41 10.37 1.72
N VAL A 65 -3.56 10.58 1.07
CA VAL A 65 -3.86 9.97 -0.23
C VAL A 65 -2.87 10.43 -1.31
N ILE A 66 -2.52 11.71 -1.33
CA ILE A 66 -1.52 12.25 -2.26
C ILE A 66 -0.15 11.62 -2.00
N GLN A 67 0.24 11.52 -0.73
CA GLN A 67 1.49 10.85 -0.33
C GLN A 67 1.49 9.37 -0.75
N LEU A 68 0.39 8.65 -0.50
CA LEU A 68 0.24 7.25 -0.89
C LEU A 68 0.41 7.06 -2.40
N ASN A 69 -0.30 7.84 -3.21
CA ASN A 69 -0.20 7.77 -4.67
C ASN A 69 1.23 8.06 -5.19
N THR A 70 1.94 8.98 -4.52
CA THR A 70 3.34 9.31 -4.84
C THR A 70 4.26 8.13 -4.53
N GLU A 71 4.12 7.52 -3.36
CA GLU A 71 4.89 6.33 -2.96
C GLU A 71 4.56 5.13 -3.84
N GLU A 72 3.31 4.92 -4.23
CA GLU A 72 2.93 3.82 -5.15
C GLU A 72 3.52 3.98 -6.55
N THR A 73 3.56 5.22 -7.05
CA THR A 73 4.21 5.52 -8.33
C THR A 73 5.70 5.20 -8.25
N SER A 74 6.37 5.64 -7.18
CA SER A 74 7.78 5.34 -6.95
C SER A 74 8.04 3.84 -6.76
N LEU A 75 7.16 3.16 -6.03
CA LEU A 75 7.21 1.72 -5.80
C LEU A 75 7.08 0.95 -7.12
N LYS A 76 6.13 1.33 -7.98
CA LYS A 76 5.97 0.72 -9.29
C LYS A 76 7.25 0.84 -10.13
N THR A 77 7.85 2.03 -10.17
CA THR A 77 9.16 2.23 -10.83
C THR A 77 10.28 1.38 -10.20
N THR A 78 10.28 1.24 -8.87
CA THR A 78 11.27 0.40 -8.17
C THR A 78 11.08 -1.08 -8.48
N ILE A 79 9.83 -1.54 -8.60
CA ILE A 79 9.46 -2.88 -9.08
C ILE A 79 9.73 -3.04 -10.59
N ASP A 80 9.74 -1.99 -11.40
CA ASP A 80 10.08 -2.14 -12.83
C ASP A 80 11.60 -2.18 -13.07
N HIS A 81 12.39 -1.64 -12.14
CA HIS A 81 13.85 -1.53 -12.23
C HIS A 81 14.60 -2.38 -11.18
N LEU A 82 14.05 -3.57 -10.86
CA LEU A 82 14.38 -4.54 -9.78
C LEU A 82 15.86 -4.88 -9.55
N GLY A 83 16.70 -3.91 -9.20
CA GLY A 83 18.09 -4.15 -8.80
C GLY A 83 18.26 -4.54 -7.33
N ASP A 84 17.25 -4.30 -6.48
CA ASP A 84 17.36 -4.43 -5.02
C ASP A 84 16.01 -4.78 -4.38
N VAL A 85 15.77 -6.08 -4.18
CA VAL A 85 14.55 -6.61 -3.55
C VAL A 85 14.32 -6.03 -2.15
N ALA A 86 15.38 -5.77 -1.38
CA ALA A 86 15.25 -5.23 -0.03
C ALA A 86 14.66 -3.81 -0.05
N LYS A 87 15.15 -2.95 -0.95
CA LYS A 87 14.58 -1.61 -1.15
C LYS A 87 13.12 -1.62 -1.57
N VAL A 88 12.72 -2.59 -2.40
CA VAL A 88 11.31 -2.76 -2.78
C VAL A 88 10.47 -3.07 -1.53
N ILE A 89 10.92 -3.98 -0.67
CA ILE A 89 10.20 -4.33 0.56
C ILE A 89 10.10 -3.14 1.53
N ASP A 90 11.15 -2.32 1.64
CA ASP A 90 11.12 -1.10 2.47
C ASP A 90 10.10 -0.08 1.93
N ALA A 91 10.09 0.14 0.61
CA ALA A 91 9.12 1.02 -0.05
C ALA A 91 7.67 0.52 0.12
N ILE A 92 7.45 -0.80 0.02
CA ILE A 92 6.14 -1.43 0.28
C ILE A 92 5.71 -1.16 1.72
N THR A 93 6.61 -1.35 2.68
CA THR A 93 6.31 -1.13 4.10
C THR A 93 5.89 0.31 4.36
N LYS A 94 6.61 1.28 3.78
CA LYS A 94 6.27 2.70 3.89
C LYS A 94 4.90 3.03 3.29
N ALA A 95 4.60 2.51 2.10
CA ALA A 95 3.30 2.73 1.46
C ALA A 95 2.16 2.17 2.35
N VAL A 96 2.30 0.95 2.87
CA VAL A 96 1.26 0.33 3.72
C VAL A 96 1.09 1.07 5.04
N ASP A 97 2.16 1.64 5.60
CA ASP A 97 2.07 2.50 6.77
C ASP A 97 1.20 3.73 6.50
N ILE A 98 1.41 4.44 5.38
CA ILE A 98 0.55 5.57 4.97
C ILE A 98 -0.90 5.12 4.81
N GLY A 99 -1.15 3.97 4.18
CA GLY A 99 -2.50 3.42 4.05
C GLY A 99 -3.16 3.12 5.41
N SER A 100 -2.36 2.72 6.41
CA SER A 100 -2.83 2.48 7.77
C SER A 100 -3.17 3.80 8.49
N GLN A 101 -2.38 4.85 8.25
CA GLN A 101 -2.65 6.20 8.78
C GLN A 101 -3.94 6.80 8.21
N ILE A 102 -4.24 6.59 6.92
CA ILE A 102 -5.51 6.99 6.30
C ILE A 102 -6.69 6.39 7.07
N VAL A 103 -6.64 5.07 7.31
CA VAL A 103 -7.72 4.36 8.02
C VAL A 103 -7.77 4.72 9.50
N ALA A 104 -6.64 4.99 10.15
CA ALA A 104 -6.64 5.42 11.55
C ALA A 104 -7.36 6.77 11.71
N LYS A 105 -7.00 7.76 10.89
CA LYS A 105 -7.63 9.09 10.89
C LYS A 105 -9.11 9.05 10.52
N ALA A 106 -9.50 8.10 9.67
CA ALA A 106 -10.90 7.84 9.32
C ALA A 106 -11.78 7.41 10.51
N VAL A 107 -11.19 6.77 11.53
CA VAL A 107 -11.92 6.12 12.63
C VAL A 107 -11.97 7.02 13.89
N GLU A 108 -11.19 8.09 13.93
CA GLU A 108 -11.13 9.05 15.04
C GLU A 108 -12.22 10.15 15.00
N PHE A 109 -13.06 10.17 13.96
CA PHE A 109 -14.22 11.06 13.80
C PHE A 109 -15.53 10.27 13.72
#